data_AF-A0A9P8TR24-F1
#
_entry.id   AF-A0A9P8TR24-F1
#
_cell.length_a   1.000
_cell.length_b   1.000
_cell.length_c   1.000
_cell.angle_alpha   90.00
_cell.angle_beta   90.00
_cell.angle_gamma   90.00
#
_symmetry.space_group_name_H-M   'P 1'
#
loop_
_entity.id
_entity.type
_entity.pdbx_description
1 polymer ?
#
loop_
_entity_poly.entity_id
_entity_poly.type
_entity_poly.pdbx_seq_one_letter_code
_entity_poly.pdbx_strand_id
1 'polypeptide(L)'
;MLQRFRTFHTAARLSQKSCGHSHSHSSEPTEQSTPIKCTSKFPPNKPSSRTLRHLHFTVPLPYSKGQLIQNSFSGAMLQFKKMTSTIQKKLKVLESSNQTMNEYEAQLLSSIIQMKPSPTVLTFQFQPIITAGKREKYRLTEDDIIKIKSVDQLDTKYDFVQTNRGGELSFHNPGQLVVYPIFDLKDFSNLTVKCFVSQLESAIISTLAKFDVKGIKTSNTGVWITEDVKISSLGLHVSRGVTSHGVSINVNNSIPELEKQTGFALCGLPGKTQTTISEIKGNGEVVKVDEVAAVFVRELAKSMGIERVESVDLEDLEIEVEEESSGCN
;
A
#
# COMPACT_ATOMS: atom_id res chain seq x y z
N MET A 1 54.71 -14.23 23.40
CA MET A 1 55.89 -14.54 24.25
C MET A 1 56.24 -13.27 25.01
N LEU A 2 56.54 -13.35 26.32
CA LEU A 2 56.61 -12.17 27.19
C LEU A 2 57.73 -11.19 26.78
N GLN A 3 57.46 -9.89 26.88
CA GLN A 3 58.53 -8.89 27.02
C GLN A 3 58.31 -8.00 28.25
N ARG A 4 59.33 -8.04 29.12
CA ARG A 4 59.62 -7.15 30.26
C ARG A 4 60.18 -5.82 29.71
N PHE A 5 60.26 -4.67 30.41
CA PHE A 5 59.98 -4.26 31.79
C PHE A 5 59.89 -2.70 31.86
N ARG A 6 59.27 -2.16 32.93
CA ARG A 6 59.62 -1.01 33.82
C ARG A 6 60.75 -0.04 33.36
N THR A 7 60.73 1.30 33.59
CA THR A 7 60.87 2.10 34.86
C THR A 7 60.87 3.63 34.55
N PHE A 8 60.70 4.65 35.42
CA PHE A 8 60.03 4.88 36.74
C PHE A 8 60.11 6.39 37.13
N HIS A 9 59.06 6.99 37.73
CA HIS A 9 59.09 8.24 38.58
C HIS A 9 59.48 9.60 37.90
N THR A 10 59.24 10.81 38.44
CA THR A 10 58.87 11.30 39.80
C THR A 10 58.17 12.69 39.78
N ALA A 11 57.35 13.00 40.81
CA ALA A 11 57.15 14.32 41.48
C ALA A 11 56.71 15.59 40.69
N ALA A 12 56.05 16.61 41.28
CA ALA A 12 55.21 16.70 42.50
C ALA A 12 54.39 18.03 42.52
N ARG A 13 53.22 17.99 43.19
CA ARG A 13 52.46 19.07 43.88
C ARG A 13 52.59 20.54 43.42
N LEU A 14 51.43 21.23 43.34
CA LEU A 14 51.13 22.35 44.25
C LEU A 14 49.61 22.63 44.36
N SER A 15 49.23 23.39 45.38
CA SER A 15 47.86 23.66 45.85
C SER A 15 47.25 24.91 45.21
N GLN A 16 45.93 24.97 45.01
CA GLN A 16 45.10 26.14 45.36
C GLN A 16 43.58 25.88 45.31
N LYS A 17 42.77 26.90 45.66
CA LYS A 17 41.43 26.78 46.25
C LYS A 17 40.27 27.11 45.28
N SER A 18 39.11 26.49 45.58
CA SER A 18 37.73 27.05 45.62
C SER A 18 37.05 27.70 44.39
N CYS A 19 35.73 27.44 44.34
CA CYS A 19 34.65 28.15 43.62
C CYS A 19 34.52 27.90 42.10
N GLY A 20 33.43 27.21 41.73
CA GLY A 20 33.02 26.94 40.34
C GLY A 20 31.57 26.46 40.29
N HIS A 21 30.66 27.40 40.06
CA HIS A 21 29.20 27.28 39.99
C HIS A 21 28.64 25.96 39.40
N SER A 22 27.72 25.33 40.14
CA SER A 22 26.88 24.23 39.64
C SER A 22 25.70 24.78 38.83
N HIS A 23 25.84 24.87 37.51
CA HIS A 23 24.67 25.04 36.61
C HIS A 23 24.12 23.67 36.23
N SER A 24 23.07 23.24 36.93
CA SER A 24 22.23 22.12 36.52
C SER A 24 21.39 22.51 35.31
N HIS A 25 21.81 22.12 34.09
CA HIS A 25 20.92 22.16 32.94
C HIS A 25 19.83 21.10 33.11
N SER A 26 18.64 21.54 33.53
CA SER A 26 17.41 20.77 33.42
C SER A 26 17.07 20.63 31.94
N SER A 27 17.38 19.47 31.35
CA SER A 27 16.92 19.12 30.01
C SER A 27 15.41 18.91 30.06
N GLU A 28 14.63 19.83 29.47
CA GLU A 28 13.20 19.63 29.27
C GLU A 28 12.96 18.38 28.41
N PRO A 29 11.92 17.57 28.69
CA PRO A 29 11.59 16.43 27.86
C PRO A 29 11.16 16.92 26.47
N THR A 30 11.82 16.45 25.43
CA THR A 30 11.34 16.61 24.06
C THR A 30 9.93 16.03 23.96
N GLU A 31 9.01 16.78 23.33
CA GLU A 31 7.63 16.34 23.13
C GLU A 31 7.60 14.95 22.48
N GLN A 32 7.25 13.94 23.29
CA GLN A 32 6.95 12.62 22.77
C GLN A 32 5.67 12.74 21.95
N SER A 33 5.81 12.79 20.63
CA SER A 33 4.68 12.79 19.71
C SER A 33 3.78 11.59 20.05
N THR A 34 2.61 11.86 20.61
CA THR A 34 1.70 10.80 21.03
C THR A 34 1.39 9.91 19.83
N PRO A 35 1.46 8.57 19.97
CA PRO A 35 1.22 7.69 18.84
C PRO A 35 -0.21 7.92 18.35
N ILE A 36 -0.35 8.43 17.11
CA ILE A 36 -1.64 8.74 16.51
C ILE A 36 -2.53 7.50 16.56
N LYS A 37 -3.45 7.49 17.53
CA LYS A 37 -4.40 6.41 17.74
C LYS A 37 -5.43 6.51 16.62
N CYS A 38 -5.32 5.62 15.64
CA CYS A 38 -6.21 5.62 14.50
C CYS A 38 -7.67 5.57 14.97
N THR A 39 -8.42 6.62 14.64
CA THR A 39 -9.85 6.73 14.96
C THR A 39 -10.64 5.67 14.19
N SER A 40 -11.83 5.31 14.69
CA SER A 40 -12.66 4.28 14.06
C SER A 40 -13.28 4.69 12.73
N LYS A 41 -13.31 5.99 12.42
CA LYS A 41 -13.84 6.57 11.18
C LYS A 41 -12.92 7.66 10.65
N PHE A 42 -12.83 7.74 9.32
CA PHE A 42 -12.06 8.74 8.57
C PHE A 42 -12.93 9.33 7.46
N PRO A 43 -13.98 10.10 7.77
CA PRO A 43 -14.99 10.50 6.77
C PRO A 43 -14.39 11.40 5.67
N PRO A 44 -14.97 11.37 4.44
CA PRO A 44 -14.59 12.26 3.36
C PRO A 44 -14.77 13.75 3.71
N ASN A 45 -13.75 14.56 3.45
CA ASN A 45 -13.78 16.02 3.53
C ASN A 45 -14.00 16.70 2.17
N LYS A 46 -14.12 15.93 1.08
CA LYS A 46 -14.48 16.39 -0.28
C LYS A 46 -15.77 15.72 -0.78
N PRO A 47 -16.68 16.46 -1.46
CA PRO A 47 -17.87 15.87 -2.08
C PRO A 47 -17.54 14.74 -3.05
N SER A 48 -16.50 14.91 -3.89
CA SER A 48 -16.03 13.90 -4.85
C SER A 48 -15.64 12.56 -4.20
N SER A 49 -15.30 12.58 -2.90
CA SER A 49 -14.85 11.41 -2.13
C SER A 49 -15.97 10.75 -1.30
N ARG A 50 -17.22 11.21 -1.43
CA ARG A 50 -18.41 10.58 -0.82
C ARG A 50 -18.96 9.39 -1.62
N THR A 51 -18.51 9.22 -2.86
CA THR A 51 -18.77 8.02 -3.67
C THR A 51 -17.46 7.27 -3.90
N LEU A 52 -17.45 5.97 -3.59
CA LEU A 52 -16.39 5.04 -3.97
C LEU A 52 -16.76 4.39 -5.30
N ARG A 53 -15.91 4.57 -6.33
CA ARG A 53 -16.03 3.77 -7.55
C ARG A 53 -15.37 2.41 -7.34
N HIS A 54 -15.98 1.36 -7.85
CA HIS A 54 -15.43 0.01 -7.87
C HIS A 54 -15.47 -0.52 -9.29
N LEU A 55 -14.29 -0.86 -9.82
CA LEU A 55 -14.13 -1.46 -11.14
C LEU A 55 -13.59 -2.87 -10.91
N HIS A 56 -14.40 -3.86 -11.21
CA HIS A 56 -14.11 -5.26 -10.96
C HIS A 56 -13.78 -5.98 -12.26
N PHE A 57 -12.58 -6.55 -12.35
CA PHE A 57 -12.15 -7.35 -13.47
C PHE A 57 -12.42 -8.83 -13.13
N THR A 58 -13.44 -9.38 -13.77
CA THR A 58 -14.00 -10.71 -13.46
C THR A 58 -13.08 -11.85 -13.92
N VAL A 59 -12.33 -11.63 -15.01
CA VAL A 59 -11.39 -12.60 -15.58
C VAL A 59 -9.94 -12.35 -15.15
N PRO A 60 -9.10 -13.40 -15.01
CA PRO A 60 -7.67 -13.24 -14.71
C PRO A 60 -6.90 -12.52 -15.83
N LEU A 61 -6.23 -11.42 -15.49
CA LEU A 61 -5.46 -10.61 -16.42
C LEU A 61 -3.95 -10.85 -16.35
N PRO A 62 -3.17 -10.52 -17.40
CA PRO A 62 -1.73 -10.28 -17.26
C PRO A 62 -1.46 -9.16 -16.25
N TYR A 63 -0.51 -9.37 -15.35
CA TYR A 63 -0.18 -8.39 -14.29
C TYR A 63 0.32 -7.04 -14.84
N SER A 64 0.94 -7.04 -16.02
CA SER A 64 1.30 -5.82 -16.76
C SER A 64 0.09 -4.96 -17.10
N LYS A 65 -1.02 -5.56 -17.58
CA LYS A 65 -2.29 -4.86 -17.87
C LYS A 65 -2.87 -4.25 -16.59
N GLY A 66 -2.88 -5.00 -15.48
CA GLY A 66 -3.27 -4.48 -14.16
C GLY A 66 -2.43 -3.31 -13.67
N GLN A 67 -1.11 -3.34 -13.91
CA GLN A 67 -0.21 -2.22 -13.61
C GLN A 67 -0.51 -0.98 -14.46
N LEU A 68 -0.71 -1.13 -15.77
CA LEU A 68 -1.08 -0.02 -16.66
C LEU A 68 -2.37 0.65 -16.19
N ILE A 69 -3.41 -0.14 -15.89
CA ILE A 69 -4.69 0.36 -15.37
C ILE A 69 -4.48 1.20 -14.10
N GLN A 70 -3.83 0.67 -13.05
CA GLN A 70 -3.64 1.45 -11.81
C GLN A 70 -2.77 2.70 -12.03
N ASN A 71 -1.82 2.65 -12.98
CA ASN A 71 -0.96 3.79 -13.29
C ASN A 71 -1.75 4.92 -13.96
N SER A 72 -2.70 4.60 -14.84
CA SER A 72 -3.62 5.60 -15.43
C SER A 72 -4.50 6.26 -14.36
N PHE A 73 -5.14 5.48 -13.47
CA PHE A 73 -5.98 6.04 -12.40
C PHE A 73 -5.20 6.88 -11.38
N SER A 74 -4.08 6.36 -10.88
CA SER A 74 -3.24 7.09 -9.91
C SER A 74 -2.51 8.28 -10.55
N GLY A 75 -2.12 8.15 -11.82
CA GLY A 75 -1.56 9.21 -12.65
C GLY A 75 -2.52 10.38 -12.84
N ALA A 76 -3.77 10.11 -13.22
CA ALA A 76 -4.82 11.12 -13.35
C ALA A 76 -5.05 11.90 -12.03
N MET A 77 -5.10 11.21 -10.88
CA MET A 77 -5.17 11.87 -9.57
C MET A 77 -3.95 12.75 -9.28
N LEU A 78 -2.74 12.28 -9.59
CA LEU A 78 -1.50 13.03 -9.39
C LEU A 78 -1.40 14.27 -10.31
N GLN A 79 -1.85 14.15 -11.56
CA GLN A 79 -1.96 15.25 -12.51
C GLN A 79 -2.99 16.29 -12.02
N PHE A 80 -4.18 15.86 -11.60
CA PHE A 80 -5.21 16.75 -11.03
C PHE A 80 -4.70 17.50 -9.79
N LYS A 81 -3.96 16.83 -8.89
CA LYS A 81 -3.31 17.49 -7.73
C LYS A 81 -2.23 18.50 -8.16
N LYS A 82 -1.46 18.22 -9.22
CA LYS A 82 -0.47 19.16 -9.77
C LYS A 82 -1.16 20.40 -10.35
N MET A 83 -2.22 20.19 -11.13
CA MET A 83 -3.04 21.24 -11.73
C MET A 83 -3.67 22.14 -10.65
N THR A 84 -4.43 21.56 -9.72
CA THR A 84 -5.09 22.32 -8.63
C THR A 84 -4.11 23.06 -7.73
N SER A 85 -2.94 22.47 -7.41
CA SER A 85 -1.89 23.20 -6.68
C SER A 85 -1.31 24.37 -7.47
N THR A 86 -1.24 24.26 -8.80
CA THR A 86 -0.79 25.35 -9.68
C THR A 86 -1.82 26.48 -9.74
N ILE A 87 -3.11 26.13 -9.86
CA ILE A 87 -4.24 27.09 -9.81
C ILE A 87 -4.21 27.84 -8.48
N GLN A 88 -4.14 27.14 -7.35
CA GLN A 88 -4.09 27.75 -6.01
C GLN A 88 -2.89 28.69 -5.80
N LYS A 89 -1.72 28.36 -6.37
CA LYS A 89 -0.56 29.26 -6.34
C LYS A 89 -0.79 30.53 -7.16
N LYS A 90 -1.35 30.41 -8.37
CA LYS A 90 -1.66 31.56 -9.22
C LYS A 90 -2.73 32.47 -8.62
N LEU A 91 -3.78 31.91 -8.03
CA LEU A 91 -4.83 32.68 -7.34
C LEU A 91 -4.24 33.56 -6.23
N LYS A 92 -3.36 33.02 -5.38
CA LYS A 92 -2.65 33.80 -4.34
C LYS A 92 -1.79 34.94 -4.90
N VAL A 93 -1.20 34.76 -6.08
CA VAL A 93 -0.42 35.82 -6.74
C VAL A 93 -1.35 36.94 -7.26
N LEU A 94 -2.49 36.58 -7.86
CA LEU A 94 -3.51 37.55 -8.31
C LEU A 94 -4.07 38.35 -7.12
N GLU A 95 -4.43 37.67 -6.02
CA GLU A 95 -4.84 38.28 -4.75
C GLU A 95 -3.80 39.29 -4.25
N SER A 96 -2.51 38.92 -4.25
CA SER A 96 -1.43 39.83 -3.84
C SER A 96 -1.14 40.98 -4.80
N SER A 97 -1.64 40.92 -6.05
CA SER A 97 -1.42 41.91 -7.09
C SER A 97 -2.60 42.86 -7.28
N ASN A 98 -3.62 42.80 -6.42
CA ASN A 98 -4.90 43.51 -6.55
C ASN A 98 -5.62 43.27 -7.91
N GLN A 99 -5.29 42.17 -8.60
CA GLN A 99 -5.99 41.78 -9.82
C GLN A 99 -7.22 40.96 -9.46
N THR A 100 -8.39 41.43 -9.89
CA THR A 100 -9.66 40.74 -9.68
C THR A 100 -9.97 39.83 -10.87
N MET A 101 -10.45 38.63 -10.54
CA MET A 101 -10.97 37.65 -11.51
C MET A 101 -12.46 37.94 -11.73
N ASN A 102 -12.94 37.82 -12.97
CA ASN A 102 -14.37 38.03 -13.22
C ASN A 102 -15.21 36.83 -12.74
N GLU A 103 -16.53 37.03 -12.61
CA GLU A 103 -17.41 36.00 -12.04
C GLU A 103 -17.41 34.69 -12.85
N TYR A 104 -17.37 34.78 -14.19
CA TYR A 104 -17.34 33.62 -15.07
C TYR A 104 -16.04 32.80 -14.90
N GLU A 105 -14.89 33.46 -14.82
CA GLU A 105 -13.61 32.80 -14.53
C GLU A 105 -13.61 32.13 -13.15
N ALA A 106 -14.20 32.78 -12.14
CA ALA A 106 -14.35 32.21 -10.80
C ALA A 106 -15.23 30.96 -10.78
N GLN A 107 -16.37 31.00 -11.48
CA GLN A 107 -17.29 29.86 -11.65
C GLN A 107 -16.63 28.71 -12.42
N LEU A 108 -15.86 29.01 -13.48
CA LEU A 108 -15.12 28.02 -14.27
C LEU A 108 -14.04 27.33 -13.43
N LEU A 109 -13.21 28.07 -12.69
CA LEU A 109 -12.21 27.48 -11.80
C LEU A 109 -12.82 26.66 -10.67
N SER A 110 -13.94 27.12 -10.09
CA SER A 110 -14.69 26.35 -9.09
C SER A 110 -15.15 25.01 -9.67
N SER A 111 -15.71 25.02 -10.88
CA SER A 111 -16.15 23.81 -11.60
C SER A 111 -14.98 22.85 -11.87
N ILE A 112 -13.84 23.36 -12.34
CA ILE A 112 -12.62 22.56 -12.55
C ILE A 112 -12.11 21.92 -11.26
N ILE A 113 -12.14 22.64 -10.13
CA ILE A 113 -11.72 22.12 -8.83
C ILE A 113 -12.72 21.05 -8.30
N GLN A 114 -14.01 21.18 -8.63
CA GLN A 114 -15.05 20.22 -8.26
C GLN A 114 -14.99 18.93 -9.09
N MET A 115 -14.48 18.96 -10.32
CA MET A 115 -14.23 17.78 -11.18
C MET A 115 -13.07 16.87 -10.69
N LYS A 116 -12.80 16.83 -9.38
CA LYS A 116 -11.78 15.96 -8.81
C LYS A 116 -12.19 14.49 -8.96
N PRO A 117 -11.31 13.60 -9.47
CA PRO A 117 -11.61 12.17 -9.55
C PRO A 117 -11.98 11.57 -8.19
N SER A 118 -13.04 10.76 -8.17
CA SER A 118 -13.47 10.01 -6.98
C SER A 118 -12.45 8.92 -6.59
N PRO A 119 -12.35 8.56 -5.29
CA PRO A 119 -11.63 7.38 -4.87
C PRO A 119 -12.16 6.16 -5.62
N THR A 120 -11.24 5.33 -6.10
CA THR A 120 -11.55 4.18 -6.96
C THR A 120 -10.86 2.94 -6.40
N VAL A 121 -11.60 1.85 -6.22
CA VAL A 121 -11.04 0.53 -5.98
C VAL A 121 -11.06 -0.24 -7.28
N LEU A 122 -9.89 -0.72 -7.70
CA LEU A 122 -9.75 -1.68 -8.78
C LEU A 122 -9.59 -3.06 -8.15
N THR A 123 -10.35 -4.06 -8.58
CA THR A 123 -10.20 -5.45 -8.12
C THR A 123 -9.94 -6.38 -9.29
N PHE A 124 -9.00 -7.32 -9.11
CA PHE A 124 -8.48 -8.17 -10.17
C PHE A 124 -8.29 -9.61 -9.68
N GLN A 125 -8.29 -10.52 -10.63
CA GLN A 125 -7.48 -11.73 -10.59
C GLN A 125 -6.30 -11.56 -11.55
N PHE A 126 -5.17 -12.21 -11.28
CA PHE A 126 -4.00 -12.16 -12.18
C PHE A 126 -3.56 -13.55 -12.61
N GLN A 127 -2.97 -13.61 -13.81
CA GLN A 127 -2.16 -14.74 -14.25
C GLN A 127 -0.97 -14.96 -13.30
N PRO A 128 -0.45 -16.19 -13.19
CA PRO A 128 0.61 -16.57 -12.25
C PRO A 128 1.88 -15.71 -12.35
N ILE A 129 2.14 -14.92 -11.30
CA ILE A 129 3.29 -14.03 -11.23
C ILE A 129 3.83 -13.89 -9.80
N ILE A 130 5.15 -13.74 -9.68
CA ILE A 130 5.84 -13.35 -8.46
C ILE A 130 6.23 -11.88 -8.57
N THR A 131 5.88 -11.09 -7.56
CA THR A 131 6.18 -9.66 -7.50
C THR A 131 7.20 -9.39 -6.40
N ALA A 132 8.25 -8.64 -6.71
CA ALA A 132 9.20 -8.15 -5.73
C ALA A 132 8.88 -6.70 -5.35
N GLY A 133 8.74 -6.42 -4.05
CA GLY A 133 8.52 -5.07 -3.53
C GLY A 133 9.83 -4.28 -3.37
N LYS A 134 9.73 -3.03 -2.92
CA LYS A 134 10.86 -2.11 -2.73
C LYS A 134 11.99 -2.66 -1.84
N ARG A 135 11.69 -3.57 -0.90
CA ARG A 135 12.71 -4.14 0.00
C ARG A 135 13.63 -5.14 -0.72
N GLU A 136 13.20 -5.74 -1.83
CA GLU A 136 13.99 -6.72 -2.59
C GLU A 136 14.82 -6.13 -3.74
N LYS A 137 14.59 -4.86 -4.12
CA LYS A 137 15.16 -4.22 -5.32
C LYS A 137 16.70 -4.33 -5.43
N TYR A 138 17.39 -4.47 -4.30
CA TYR A 138 18.84 -4.58 -4.21
C TYR A 138 19.31 -5.81 -3.42
N ARG A 139 18.43 -6.80 -3.22
CA ARG A 139 18.71 -8.05 -2.47
C ARG A 139 18.76 -9.28 -3.37
N LEU A 140 17.92 -9.33 -4.40
CA LEU A 140 17.85 -10.44 -5.34
C LEU A 140 18.86 -10.23 -6.48
N THR A 141 19.66 -11.25 -6.75
CA THR A 141 20.51 -11.36 -7.93
C THR A 141 19.73 -11.91 -9.13
N GLU A 142 20.33 -11.91 -10.33
CA GLU A 142 19.71 -12.52 -11.51
C GLU A 142 19.51 -14.04 -11.33
N ASP A 143 20.48 -14.72 -10.70
CA ASP A 143 20.38 -16.16 -10.37
C ASP A 143 19.23 -16.45 -9.39
N ASP A 144 19.03 -15.58 -8.39
CA ASP A 144 17.90 -15.70 -7.45
C ASP A 144 16.56 -15.56 -8.20
N ILE A 145 16.46 -14.62 -9.13
CA ILE A 145 15.27 -14.41 -9.96
C ILE A 145 15.03 -15.63 -10.86
N ILE A 146 16.07 -16.18 -11.49
CA ILE A 146 15.97 -17.41 -12.30
C ILE A 146 15.45 -18.57 -11.44
N LYS A 147 15.99 -18.77 -10.23
CA LYS A 147 15.57 -19.79 -9.28
C LYS A 147 14.13 -19.61 -8.79
N ILE A 148 13.70 -18.36 -8.60
CA ILE A 148 12.32 -18.01 -8.24
C ILE A 148 11.36 -18.28 -9.42
N LYS A 149 11.78 -18.03 -10.66
CA LYS A 149 11.00 -18.33 -11.88
C LYS A 149 10.97 -19.81 -12.26
N SER A 150 11.89 -20.64 -11.74
CA SER A 150 11.90 -22.10 -11.92
C SER A 150 11.08 -22.86 -10.89
N VAL A 151 10.30 -22.14 -10.05
CA VAL A 151 9.32 -22.74 -9.14
C VAL A 151 8.23 -23.39 -9.98
N ASP A 152 8.23 -24.72 -9.99
CA ASP A 152 7.22 -25.48 -10.70
C ASP A 152 6.07 -25.83 -9.75
N GLN A 153 4.86 -25.68 -10.27
CA GLN A 153 3.62 -25.97 -9.59
C GLN A 153 2.53 -26.13 -10.64
N LEU A 154 2.00 -27.35 -10.76
CA LEU A 154 0.87 -27.64 -11.63
C LEU A 154 1.16 -27.22 -13.09
N ASP A 155 2.35 -27.56 -13.60
CA ASP A 155 2.89 -27.21 -14.93
C ASP A 155 2.89 -25.69 -15.25
N THR A 156 2.79 -24.84 -14.22
CA THR A 156 2.51 -23.42 -14.37
C THR A 156 3.71 -22.56 -13.98
N LYS A 157 4.41 -22.05 -15.00
CA LYS A 157 5.55 -21.16 -14.82
C LYS A 157 5.11 -19.77 -14.33
N TYR A 158 5.62 -19.35 -13.18
CA TYR A 158 5.42 -17.99 -12.68
C TYR A 158 6.34 -16.99 -13.40
N ASP A 159 5.76 -15.88 -13.85
CA ASP A 159 6.57 -14.73 -14.25
C ASP A 159 7.14 -13.98 -13.04
N PHE A 160 8.04 -13.03 -13.27
CA PHE A 160 8.63 -12.21 -12.21
C PHE A 160 8.63 -10.73 -12.59
N VAL A 161 8.32 -9.85 -11.63
CA VAL A 161 8.40 -8.40 -11.83
C VAL A 161 8.82 -7.65 -10.55
N GLN A 162 9.82 -6.77 -10.68
CA GLN A 162 10.17 -5.80 -9.65
C GLN A 162 9.18 -4.63 -9.69
N THR A 163 8.67 -4.25 -8.53
CA THR A 163 7.62 -3.23 -8.36
C THR A 163 8.06 -2.10 -7.43
N ASN A 164 7.25 -1.04 -7.35
CA ASN A 164 7.44 0.07 -6.42
C ASN A 164 6.53 0.01 -5.16
N ARG A 165 5.77 -1.09 -4.95
CA ARG A 165 5.04 -1.30 -3.68
C ARG A 165 5.98 -1.55 -2.51
N GLY A 166 5.48 -1.32 -1.29
CA GLY A 166 6.11 -1.81 -0.06
C GLY A 166 6.15 -3.34 0.02
N GLY A 167 6.88 -3.85 1.01
CA GLY A 167 7.07 -5.28 1.24
C GLY A 167 8.20 -5.90 0.40
N GLU A 168 8.26 -7.23 0.45
CA GLU A 168 9.26 -8.08 -0.21
C GLU A 168 8.59 -8.91 -1.33
N LEU A 169 8.92 -10.18 -1.48
CA LEU A 169 8.27 -11.10 -2.41
C LEU A 169 6.79 -11.32 -2.05
N SER A 170 5.95 -11.42 -3.08
CA SER A 170 4.55 -11.87 -3.02
C SER A 170 4.24 -12.62 -4.32
N PHE A 171 3.17 -13.42 -4.33
CA PHE A 171 2.67 -14.09 -5.54
C PHE A 171 1.22 -13.70 -5.79
N HIS A 172 0.81 -13.76 -7.06
CA HIS A 172 -0.57 -13.60 -7.51
C HIS A 172 -0.86 -14.68 -8.56
N ASN A 173 -2.06 -15.24 -8.54
CA ASN A 173 -2.52 -16.29 -9.45
C ASN A 173 -4.07 -16.32 -9.45
N PRO A 174 -4.72 -17.03 -10.40
CA PRO A 174 -6.17 -17.14 -10.45
C PRO A 174 -6.74 -17.70 -9.13
N GLY A 175 -7.89 -17.17 -8.71
CA GLY A 175 -8.50 -17.46 -7.41
C GLY A 175 -7.99 -16.61 -6.24
N GLN A 176 -7.05 -15.69 -6.49
CA GLN A 176 -6.63 -14.68 -5.51
C GLN A 176 -7.28 -13.34 -5.86
N LEU A 177 -7.97 -12.73 -4.89
CA LEU A 177 -8.44 -11.36 -5.03
C LEU A 177 -7.27 -10.41 -4.86
N VAL A 178 -6.94 -9.59 -5.86
CA VAL A 178 -5.99 -8.49 -5.72
C VAL A 178 -6.73 -7.16 -5.82
N VAL A 179 -6.48 -6.26 -4.88
CA VAL A 179 -7.21 -4.99 -4.73
C VAL A 179 -6.26 -3.82 -4.71
N TYR A 180 -6.47 -2.86 -5.61
CA TYR A 180 -5.75 -1.59 -5.66
C TYR A 180 -6.70 -0.43 -5.31
N PRO A 181 -6.76 0.00 -4.04
CA PRO A 181 -7.50 1.20 -3.65
C PRO A 181 -6.69 2.45 -4.03
N ILE A 182 -7.14 3.17 -5.06
CA ILE A 182 -6.58 4.43 -5.56
C ILE A 182 -7.33 5.60 -4.88
N PHE A 183 -6.73 6.16 -3.84
CA PHE A 183 -7.31 7.16 -2.95
C PHE A 183 -6.33 8.34 -2.80
N ASP A 184 -6.83 9.57 -2.80
CA ASP A 184 -6.10 10.71 -2.23
C ASP A 184 -6.38 10.79 -0.73
N LEU A 185 -5.45 10.32 0.10
CA LEU A 185 -5.62 10.26 1.55
C LEU A 185 -5.89 11.64 2.20
N LYS A 186 -5.54 12.74 1.51
CA LYS A 186 -5.83 14.10 1.98
C LYS A 186 -7.31 14.49 1.91
N ASP A 187 -8.12 13.73 1.17
CA ASP A 187 -9.57 13.96 1.08
C ASP A 187 -10.35 13.32 2.25
N PHE A 188 -9.66 12.74 3.22
CA PHE A 188 -10.24 12.10 4.39
C PHE A 188 -9.66 12.74 5.66
N SER A 189 -10.53 13.06 6.63
CA SER A 189 -10.14 13.82 7.82
C SER A 189 -9.17 13.02 8.70
N ASN A 190 -7.98 13.57 8.94
CA ASN A 190 -6.91 13.02 9.79
C ASN A 190 -6.39 11.61 9.39
N LEU A 191 -6.59 11.21 8.13
CA LEU A 191 -6.14 9.91 7.64
C LEU A 191 -4.63 9.88 7.36
N THR A 192 -3.87 9.18 8.20
CA THR A 192 -2.46 8.87 7.93
C THR A 192 -2.31 7.58 7.10
N VAL A 193 -1.16 7.38 6.45
CA VAL A 193 -0.86 6.13 5.73
C VAL A 193 -0.97 4.90 6.65
N LYS A 194 -0.45 4.99 7.88
CA LYS A 194 -0.55 3.91 8.88
C LYS A 194 -2.01 3.60 9.25
N CYS A 195 -2.85 4.62 9.36
CA CYS A 195 -4.28 4.41 9.62
C CYS A 195 -5.01 3.86 8.41
N PHE A 196 -4.66 4.26 7.18
CA PHE A 196 -5.22 3.65 5.98
C PHE A 196 -4.87 2.16 5.84
N VAL A 197 -3.62 1.77 6.12
CA VAL A 197 -3.20 0.37 6.25
C VAL A 197 -4.06 -0.37 7.28
N SER A 198 -4.26 0.24 8.45
CA SER A 198 -5.13 -0.35 9.49
C SER A 198 -6.59 -0.49 9.04
N GLN A 199 -7.15 0.48 8.30
CA GLN A 199 -8.52 0.36 7.78
C GLN A 199 -8.65 -0.74 6.72
N LEU A 200 -7.64 -0.94 5.85
CA LEU A 200 -7.62 -2.05 4.89
C LEU A 200 -7.62 -3.40 5.60
N GLU A 201 -6.75 -3.60 6.59
CA GLU A 201 -6.74 -4.82 7.41
C GLU A 201 -8.06 -5.04 8.15
N SER A 202 -8.67 -3.97 8.69
CA SER A 202 -9.99 -4.05 9.35
C SER A 202 -11.12 -4.40 8.37
N ALA A 203 -11.07 -3.87 7.14
CA ALA A 203 -12.00 -4.21 6.07
C ALA A 203 -11.83 -5.67 5.62
N ILE A 204 -10.59 -6.17 5.48
CA ILE A 204 -10.31 -7.59 5.23
C ILE A 204 -10.90 -8.46 6.34
N ILE A 205 -10.64 -8.16 7.62
CA ILE A 205 -11.21 -8.94 8.74
C ILE A 205 -12.74 -8.94 8.72
N SER A 206 -13.36 -7.78 8.45
CA SER A 206 -14.82 -7.67 8.31
C SER A 206 -15.37 -8.44 7.10
N THR A 207 -14.57 -8.57 6.04
CA THR A 207 -14.87 -9.36 4.84
C THR A 207 -14.82 -10.84 5.14
N LEU A 208 -13.73 -11.32 5.72
CA LEU A 208 -13.54 -12.72 6.11
C LEU A 208 -14.66 -13.21 7.02
N ALA A 209 -15.11 -12.36 7.95
CA ALA A 209 -16.25 -12.64 8.84
C ALA A 209 -17.61 -12.77 8.11
N LYS A 210 -17.73 -12.42 6.83
CA LYS A 210 -18.92 -12.72 5.99
C LYS A 210 -18.88 -14.11 5.36
N PHE A 211 -17.72 -14.77 5.39
CA PHE A 211 -17.49 -16.13 4.92
C PHE A 211 -17.14 -17.07 6.08
N ASP A 212 -17.53 -16.69 7.31
CA ASP A 212 -17.26 -17.40 8.57
C ASP A 212 -15.76 -17.64 8.91
N VAL A 213 -14.86 -16.89 8.26
CA VAL A 213 -13.42 -16.94 8.52
C VAL A 213 -13.01 -15.87 9.52
N LYS A 214 -12.37 -16.28 10.62
CA LYS A 214 -11.87 -15.36 11.66
C LYS A 214 -10.44 -14.89 11.34
N GLY A 215 -10.33 -13.66 10.84
CA GLY A 215 -9.05 -12.97 10.66
C GLY A 215 -8.57 -12.21 11.90
N ILE A 216 -7.26 -12.09 12.08
CA ILE A 216 -6.57 -11.28 13.09
C ILE A 216 -5.51 -10.38 12.47
N LYS A 217 -5.13 -9.33 13.21
CA LYS A 217 -3.92 -8.53 12.96
C LYS A 217 -2.80 -9.03 13.85
N THR A 218 -1.56 -8.98 13.36
CA THR A 218 -0.35 -9.34 14.12
C THR A 218 0.61 -8.16 14.12
N SER A 219 1.84 -8.35 14.61
CA SER A 219 2.94 -7.38 14.41
C SER A 219 3.38 -7.26 12.93
N ASN A 220 3.01 -8.21 12.08
CA ASN A 220 3.39 -8.27 10.68
C ASN A 220 2.24 -7.82 9.76
N THR A 221 2.54 -6.89 8.85
CA THR A 221 1.58 -6.31 7.89
C THR A 221 0.81 -7.38 7.09
N GLY A 222 -0.51 -7.20 7.03
CA GLY A 222 -1.47 -8.12 6.41
C GLY A 222 -2.50 -8.65 7.42
N VAL A 223 -3.32 -9.59 6.98
CA VAL A 223 -4.30 -10.28 7.84
C VAL A 223 -4.00 -11.77 7.89
N TRP A 224 -4.17 -12.32 9.08
CA TRP A 224 -3.71 -13.65 9.46
C TRP A 224 -4.85 -14.44 10.09
N ILE A 225 -4.69 -15.76 10.22
CA ILE A 225 -5.61 -16.65 10.96
C ILE A 225 -5.02 -16.95 12.34
N THR A 226 -3.70 -17.14 12.40
CA THR A 226 -2.88 -17.27 13.61
C THR A 226 -1.64 -16.38 13.46
N GLU A 227 -0.78 -16.28 14.47
CA GLU A 227 0.50 -15.56 14.33
C GLU A 227 1.42 -16.12 13.22
N ASP A 228 1.16 -17.33 12.73
CA ASP A 228 2.00 -18.05 11.77
C ASP A 228 1.37 -18.24 10.38
N VAL A 229 0.03 -18.17 10.26
CA VAL A 229 -0.72 -18.47 9.04
C VAL A 229 -1.34 -17.20 8.45
N LYS A 230 -0.85 -16.72 7.30
CA LYS A 230 -1.36 -15.52 6.61
C LYS A 230 -2.48 -15.86 5.61
N ILE A 231 -3.52 -15.03 5.53
CA ILE A 231 -4.58 -15.13 4.52
C ILE A 231 -4.63 -13.92 3.57
N SER A 232 -4.07 -12.78 3.98
CA SER A 232 -4.01 -11.59 3.15
C SER A 232 -2.69 -10.84 3.30
N SER A 233 -2.11 -10.46 2.17
CA SER A 233 -0.90 -9.64 2.07
C SER A 233 -1.26 -8.18 1.79
N LEU A 234 -0.47 -7.24 2.31
CA LEU A 234 -0.65 -5.80 2.07
C LEU A 234 0.70 -5.17 1.69
N GLY A 235 0.70 -4.47 0.56
CA GLY A 235 1.86 -3.77 0.00
C GLY A 235 1.41 -2.57 -0.83
N LEU A 236 1.28 -1.43 -0.17
CA LEU A 236 0.93 -0.15 -0.81
C LEU A 236 2.15 0.61 -1.33
N HIS A 237 1.90 1.50 -2.28
CA HIS A 237 2.74 2.65 -2.60
C HIS A 237 1.95 3.94 -2.34
N VAL A 238 2.63 5.01 -1.91
CA VAL A 238 1.99 6.32 -1.70
C VAL A 238 2.87 7.42 -2.27
N SER A 239 2.32 8.23 -3.17
CA SER A 239 3.00 9.38 -3.78
C SER A 239 2.14 10.64 -3.61
N ARG A 240 2.68 11.68 -2.97
CA ARG A 240 1.98 12.97 -2.71
C ARG A 240 0.61 12.84 -2.00
N GLY A 241 0.36 11.71 -1.33
CA GLY A 241 -0.91 11.36 -0.68
C GLY A 241 -1.85 10.49 -1.53
N VAL A 242 -1.54 10.24 -2.82
CA VAL A 242 -2.27 9.30 -3.67
C VAL A 242 -1.70 7.88 -3.48
N THR A 243 -2.57 6.89 -3.28
CA THR A 243 -2.20 5.48 -3.14
C THR A 243 -2.16 4.75 -4.48
N SER A 244 -1.30 3.74 -4.58
CA SER A 244 -1.31 2.72 -5.64
C SER A 244 -0.84 1.38 -5.08
N HIS A 245 -1.01 0.29 -5.83
CA HIS A 245 -1.03 -1.10 -5.30
C HIS A 245 -2.04 -1.23 -4.16
N GLY A 246 -1.91 -2.24 -3.28
CA GLY A 246 -2.88 -2.46 -2.21
C GLY A 246 -2.74 -3.78 -1.46
N VAL A 247 -3.78 -4.61 -1.52
CA VAL A 247 -3.88 -5.88 -0.79
C VAL A 247 -4.13 -7.05 -1.73
N SER A 248 -3.78 -8.26 -1.31
CA SER A 248 -4.32 -9.48 -1.89
C SER A 248 -4.96 -10.35 -0.81
N ILE A 249 -6.07 -11.02 -1.11
CA ILE A 249 -6.76 -11.97 -0.24
C ILE A 249 -6.77 -13.32 -0.96
N ASN A 250 -6.28 -14.36 -0.30
CA ASN A 250 -6.29 -15.72 -0.83
C ASN A 250 -7.72 -16.29 -0.68
N VAL A 251 -8.44 -16.52 -1.79
CA VAL A 251 -9.85 -16.95 -1.77
C VAL A 251 -9.97 -18.45 -2.04
N ASN A 252 -9.52 -18.88 -3.22
CA ASN A 252 -9.51 -20.27 -3.66
C ASN A 252 -8.31 -20.61 -4.58
N ASN A 253 -7.28 -19.75 -4.58
CA ASN A 253 -6.04 -19.94 -5.34
C ASN A 253 -5.11 -21.01 -4.76
N SER A 254 -4.34 -21.66 -5.63
CA SER A 254 -3.19 -22.48 -5.20
C SER A 254 -2.13 -21.62 -4.50
N ILE A 255 -1.54 -22.11 -3.41
CA ILE A 255 -0.51 -21.38 -2.65
C ILE A 255 0.87 -22.00 -2.89
N PRO A 256 1.88 -21.23 -3.32
CA PRO A 256 3.17 -21.79 -3.64
C PRO A 256 4.06 -22.10 -2.44
N GLU A 257 4.64 -23.30 -2.46
CA GLU A 257 5.71 -23.75 -1.56
C GLU A 257 7.08 -23.08 -1.88
N LEU A 258 7.08 -21.77 -2.16
CA LEU A 258 8.24 -21.02 -2.66
C LEU A 258 9.48 -21.21 -1.78
N GLU A 259 9.33 -21.12 -0.46
CA GLU A 259 10.43 -21.24 0.50
C GLU A 259 11.07 -22.63 0.47
N LYS A 260 10.26 -23.68 0.36
CA LYS A 260 10.72 -25.08 0.30
C LYS A 260 11.42 -25.42 -1.01
N GLN A 261 10.98 -24.85 -2.13
CA GLN A 261 11.59 -25.08 -3.44
C GLN A 261 12.85 -24.21 -3.69
N THR A 262 12.90 -22.99 -3.13
CA THR A 262 13.93 -22.00 -3.51
C THR A 262 14.77 -21.46 -2.34
N GLY A 263 14.31 -21.59 -1.11
CA GLY A 263 14.85 -20.90 0.07
C GLY A 263 14.32 -19.47 0.28
N PHE A 264 13.49 -18.94 -0.63
CA PHE A 264 12.94 -17.58 -0.52
C PHE A 264 11.57 -17.58 0.16
N ALA A 265 11.49 -16.95 1.33
CA ALA A 265 10.23 -16.79 2.07
C ALA A 265 9.31 -15.75 1.42
N LEU A 266 8.04 -16.11 1.21
CA LEU A 266 7.00 -15.16 0.83
C LEU A 266 6.81 -14.11 1.93
N CYS A 267 6.54 -12.87 1.54
CA CYS A 267 6.50 -11.71 2.43
C CYS A 267 7.80 -11.40 3.21
N GLY A 268 8.90 -12.14 3.00
CA GLY A 268 10.13 -12.02 3.77
C GLY A 268 10.05 -12.54 5.21
N LEU A 269 9.14 -13.49 5.48
CA LEU A 269 8.89 -14.02 6.83
C LEU A 269 9.13 -15.54 6.85
N PRO A 270 10.37 -16.01 7.10
CA PRO A 270 10.70 -17.43 7.09
C PRO A 270 9.85 -18.25 8.06
N GLY A 271 9.43 -19.44 7.62
CA GLY A 271 8.62 -20.36 8.42
C GLY A 271 7.17 -19.91 8.66
N LYS A 272 6.72 -18.79 8.07
CA LYS A 272 5.30 -18.40 8.04
C LYS A 272 4.61 -19.02 6.84
N THR A 273 3.44 -19.60 7.04
CA THR A 273 2.66 -20.24 5.96
C THR A 273 1.53 -19.33 5.50
N GLN A 274 0.85 -19.73 4.43
CA GLN A 274 -0.34 -19.07 3.93
C GLN A 274 -1.49 -20.07 3.77
N THR A 275 -2.72 -19.56 3.79
CA THR A 275 -3.94 -20.33 3.54
C THR A 275 -4.96 -19.51 2.74
N THR A 276 -6.00 -20.16 2.22
CA THR A 276 -7.13 -19.55 1.51
C THR A 276 -8.42 -19.55 2.36
N ILE A 277 -9.43 -18.75 1.97
CA ILE A 277 -10.79 -18.86 2.54
C ILE A 277 -11.34 -20.29 2.35
N SER A 278 -11.15 -20.88 1.17
CA SER A 278 -11.72 -22.19 0.81
C SER A 278 -11.09 -23.34 1.59
N GLU A 279 -9.79 -23.29 1.87
CA GLU A 279 -9.11 -24.28 2.72
C GLU A 279 -9.64 -24.27 4.16
N ILE A 280 -9.93 -23.08 4.71
CA ILE A 280 -10.47 -22.93 6.06
C ILE A 280 -11.92 -23.44 6.14
N LYS A 281 -12.74 -23.15 5.11
CA LYS A 281 -14.13 -23.63 5.04
C LYS A 281 -14.24 -25.12 4.73
N GLY A 282 -13.23 -25.69 4.07
CA GLY A 282 -13.24 -27.07 3.57
C GLY A 282 -14.11 -27.27 2.33
N ASN A 283 -14.17 -28.52 1.86
CA ASN A 283 -14.63 -28.89 0.50
C ASN A 283 -16.15 -28.73 0.23
N GLY A 284 -16.89 -27.97 1.04
CA GLY A 284 -18.36 -27.87 0.96
C GLY A 284 -18.89 -26.69 0.14
N GLU A 285 -18.16 -25.57 0.07
CA GLU A 285 -18.67 -24.32 -0.50
C GLU A 285 -17.62 -23.59 -1.33
N VAL A 286 -17.89 -23.38 -2.62
CA VAL A 286 -16.98 -22.68 -3.54
C VAL A 286 -17.17 -21.17 -3.36
N VAL A 287 -16.28 -20.55 -2.60
CA VAL A 287 -16.25 -19.07 -2.47
C VAL A 287 -15.67 -18.47 -3.74
N LYS A 288 -16.40 -17.53 -4.37
CA LYS A 288 -15.95 -16.83 -5.58
C LYS A 288 -15.18 -15.56 -5.24
N VAL A 289 -14.17 -15.24 -6.06
CA VAL A 289 -13.39 -14.00 -5.91
C VAL A 289 -14.29 -12.76 -6.00
N ASP A 290 -15.25 -12.75 -6.92
CA ASP A 290 -16.16 -11.64 -7.23
C ASP A 290 -17.04 -11.28 -6.02
N GLU A 291 -17.52 -12.32 -5.30
CA GLU A 291 -18.29 -12.17 -4.07
C GLU A 291 -17.44 -11.55 -2.96
N VAL A 292 -16.19 -12.00 -2.80
CA VAL A 292 -15.24 -11.43 -1.84
C VAL A 292 -14.87 -9.99 -2.21
N ALA A 293 -14.72 -9.67 -3.51
CA ALA A 293 -14.44 -8.32 -4.00
C ALA A 293 -15.58 -7.36 -3.65
N ALA A 294 -16.82 -7.75 -3.95
CA ALA A 294 -18.00 -6.95 -3.66
C ALA A 294 -18.21 -6.75 -2.15
N VAL A 295 -17.95 -7.77 -1.32
CA VAL A 295 -17.99 -7.63 0.15
C VAL A 295 -16.88 -6.69 0.64
N PHE A 296 -15.64 -6.88 0.19
CA PHE A 296 -14.49 -6.09 0.61
C PHE A 296 -14.70 -4.60 0.37
N VAL A 297 -15.18 -4.22 -0.81
CA VAL A 297 -15.41 -2.82 -1.16
C VAL A 297 -16.47 -2.19 -0.27
N ARG A 298 -17.55 -2.92 0.07
CA ARG A 298 -18.60 -2.44 0.99
C ARG A 298 -18.06 -2.22 2.41
N GLU A 299 -17.29 -3.17 2.96
CA GLU A 299 -16.72 -3.02 4.29
C GLU A 299 -15.60 -1.94 4.32
N LEU A 300 -14.83 -1.78 3.24
CA LEU A 300 -13.89 -0.68 3.09
C LEU A 300 -14.62 0.67 3.08
N ALA A 301 -15.62 0.87 2.21
CA ALA A 301 -16.41 2.09 2.14
C ALA A 301 -17.01 2.47 3.51
N LYS A 302 -17.61 1.50 4.21
CA LYS A 302 -18.16 1.64 5.56
C LYS A 302 -17.11 2.04 6.60
N SER A 303 -15.93 1.42 6.59
CA SER A 303 -14.83 1.79 7.50
C SER A 303 -14.24 3.18 7.23
N MET A 304 -14.30 3.62 5.96
CA MET A 304 -13.87 4.94 5.51
C MET A 304 -14.98 6.00 5.62
N GLY A 305 -16.18 5.64 6.06
CA GLY A 305 -17.32 6.56 6.16
C GLY A 305 -17.78 7.13 4.81
N ILE A 306 -17.58 6.38 3.73
CA ILE A 306 -18.02 6.76 2.37
C ILE A 306 -19.51 6.40 2.23
N GLU A 307 -20.30 7.35 1.72
CA GLU A 307 -21.77 7.29 1.71
C GLU A 307 -22.32 6.33 0.64
N ARG A 308 -21.66 6.24 -0.51
CA ARG A 308 -22.13 5.49 -1.69
C ARG A 308 -21.02 4.65 -2.33
N VAL A 309 -21.37 3.48 -2.85
CA VAL A 309 -20.51 2.67 -3.71
C VAL A 309 -21.18 2.54 -5.07
N GLU A 310 -20.46 2.84 -6.14
CA GLU A 310 -20.84 2.58 -7.53
C GLU A 310 -19.93 1.47 -8.06
N SER A 311 -20.49 0.29 -8.41
CA SER A 311 -19.73 -0.85 -8.93
C SER A 311 -20.01 -1.07 -10.40
N VAL A 312 -18.98 -1.46 -11.16
CA VAL A 312 -19.04 -1.89 -12.56
C VAL A 312 -18.16 -3.11 -12.72
N ASP A 313 -18.72 -4.18 -13.28
CA ASP A 313 -17.99 -5.39 -13.62
C ASP A 313 -17.50 -5.29 -15.07
N LEU A 314 -16.30 -5.83 -15.33
CA LEU A 314 -15.53 -5.62 -16.56
C LEU A 314 -14.91 -6.96 -16.98
N GLU A 315 -15.37 -7.49 -18.10
CA GLU A 315 -14.87 -8.75 -18.68
C GLU A 315 -13.67 -8.46 -19.59
N ASP A 316 -13.86 -7.64 -20.63
CA ASP A 316 -12.77 -7.20 -21.52
C ASP A 316 -12.75 -5.69 -21.69
N LEU A 317 -11.76 -5.04 -21.06
CA LEU A 317 -11.30 -3.72 -21.49
C LEU A 317 -10.13 -3.90 -22.46
N GLU A 318 -10.42 -3.76 -23.76
CA GLU A 318 -9.42 -3.40 -24.76
C GLU A 318 -9.00 -1.95 -24.49
N ILE A 319 -8.00 -1.79 -23.62
CA ILE A 319 -7.31 -0.51 -23.45
C ILE A 319 -6.30 -0.45 -24.58
N GLU A 320 -6.67 0.27 -25.65
CA GLU A 320 -5.71 0.75 -26.63
C GLU A 320 -4.68 1.59 -25.87
N VAL A 321 -3.47 1.06 -25.73
CA VAL A 321 -2.34 1.81 -25.19
C VAL A 321 -1.70 2.49 -26.39
N GLU A 322 -1.90 3.80 -26.52
CA GLU A 322 -1.06 4.61 -27.39
C GLU A 322 0.38 4.50 -26.86
N GLU A 323 1.20 3.68 -27.52
CA GLU A 323 2.63 3.68 -27.28
C GLU A 323 3.17 5.05 -27.73
N GLU A 324 3.58 5.89 -26.77
CA GLU A 324 4.37 7.08 -27.07
C GLU A 324 5.69 6.62 -27.72
N SER A 325 5.69 6.53 -29.05
CA SER A 325 6.87 6.23 -29.84
C SER A 325 7.92 7.29 -29.52
N SER A 326 8.98 6.91 -28.81
CA SER A 326 10.08 7.79 -28.46
C SER A 326 10.89 8.13 -29.71
N GLY A 327 10.39 9.08 -30.49
CA GLY A 327 11.06 9.65 -31.65
C GLY A 327 12.27 10.48 -31.21
N CYS A 328 13.40 9.81 -31.00
CA CYS A 328 14.70 10.46 -31.03
C CYS A 328 15.01 10.90 -32.46
N ASN A 329 14.78 12.19 -32.74
CA ASN A 329 15.47 12.96 -33.77
C ASN A 329 16.53 13.83 -33.08
#